data_AF-A0A0C1R165-F1
#
_entry.id   AF-A0A0C1R165-F1
#
_cell.length_a   1.000
_cell.length_b   1.000
_cell.length_c   1.000
_cell.angle_alpha   90.00
_cell.angle_beta   90.00
_cell.angle_gamma   90.00
#
_symmetry.space_group_name_H-M   'P 1'
#
loop_
_entity.id
_entity.type
_entity.pdbx_description
1 polymer ?
#
loop_
_entity_poly.entity_id
_entity_poly.type
_entity_poly.pdbx_seq_one_letter_code
_entity_poly.pdbx_strand_id
1 'polypeptide(L)'
;MPTSKISTNHFNKAVNAYNKALTNNKAIAPSKEQQQIAQPLNVLRAGDVIDVVSKQSASFSGLVSEIVAPQIKKIQEGEKKSTKVINSKEDLVEVAAAINSAGTALDIIVTVRDKFINAYQEILKMPL
;
A
#
# COMPACT_ATOMS: atom_id res chain seq x y z
N MET A 1 -23.07 13.17 47.05
CA MET A 1 -22.13 13.13 45.90
C MET A 1 -21.02 12.12 46.22
N PRO A 2 -20.85 11.02 45.47
CA PRO A 2 -19.85 10.01 45.80
C PRO A 2 -18.49 10.28 45.12
N THR A 3 -17.45 10.46 45.93
CA THR A 3 -16.05 10.51 45.49
C THR A 3 -15.54 9.09 45.21
N SER A 4 -15.36 8.75 43.94
CA SER A 4 -14.85 7.45 43.52
C SER A 4 -13.37 7.32 43.90
N LYS A 5 -13.08 6.51 44.92
CA LYS A 5 -11.71 6.12 45.28
C LYS A 5 -11.14 5.35 44.10
N ILE A 6 -10.13 5.91 43.43
CA ILE A 6 -9.38 5.26 42.35
C ILE A 6 -8.83 3.95 42.92
N SER A 7 -9.48 2.85 42.54
CA SER A 7 -9.18 1.52 43.04
C SER A 7 -7.75 1.16 42.62
N THR A 8 -6.89 0.94 43.60
CA THR A 8 -5.50 0.47 43.48
C THR A 8 -5.34 -0.83 42.69
N ASN A 9 -6.45 -1.51 42.38
CA ASN A 9 -6.50 -2.71 41.54
C ASN A 9 -6.27 -2.44 40.04
N HIS A 10 -6.61 -1.25 39.53
CA HIS A 10 -6.43 -0.94 38.10
C HIS A 10 -4.97 -0.68 37.73
N PHE A 11 -4.19 -0.08 38.65
CA PHE A 11 -2.76 0.17 38.46
C PHE A 11 -1.97 -1.14 38.37
N ASN A 12 -2.21 -2.07 39.30
CA ASN A 12 -1.54 -3.38 39.30
C ASN A 12 -1.88 -4.22 38.05
N LYS A 13 -3.11 -4.14 37.55
CA LYS A 13 -3.52 -4.80 36.30
C LYS A 13 -2.76 -4.24 35.09
N ALA A 14 -2.55 -2.92 35.03
CA ALA A 14 -1.82 -2.27 33.95
C ALA A 14 -0.32 -2.59 33.99
N VAL A 15 0.32 -2.53 35.16
CA VAL A 15 1.74 -2.90 35.35
C VAL A 15 1.98 -4.36 34.95
N ASN A 16 1.10 -5.26 35.38
CA ASN A 16 1.23 -6.68 35.03
C ASN A 16 0.99 -6.93 33.54
N ALA A 17 0.10 -6.17 32.89
CA ALA A 17 -0.13 -6.25 31.44
C ALA A 17 1.07 -5.72 30.64
N TYR A 18 1.70 -4.64 31.09
CA TYR A 18 2.91 -4.07 30.49
C TYR A 18 4.10 -5.03 30.62
N ASN A 19 4.33 -5.58 31.81
CA ASN A 19 5.37 -6.58 32.05
C ASN A 19 5.10 -7.87 31.23
N LYS A 20 3.83 -8.27 31.09
CA LYS A 20 3.42 -9.39 30.23
C LYS A 20 3.67 -9.13 28.74
N ALA A 21 3.57 -7.88 28.28
CA ALA A 21 3.88 -7.51 26.90
C ALA A 21 5.40 -7.55 26.63
N LEU A 22 6.22 -7.12 27.59
CA LEU A 22 7.68 -7.24 27.52
C LEU A 22 8.12 -8.72 27.48
N THR A 23 7.48 -9.61 28.24
CA THR A 23 7.82 -11.05 28.22
C THR A 23 7.29 -11.78 26.99
N ASN A 24 6.14 -11.37 26.46
CA ASN A 24 5.52 -11.96 25.27
C ASN A 24 6.06 -11.37 23.96
N ASN A 25 6.83 -10.27 24.02
CA ASN A 25 7.65 -9.79 22.91
C ASN A 25 8.95 -10.62 22.75
N LYS A 26 8.82 -11.93 22.94
CA LYS A 26 9.76 -12.98 22.55
C LYS A 26 9.06 -13.99 21.64
N ALA A 27 8.01 -13.57 20.93
CA ALA A 27 7.45 -14.25 19.76
C ALA A 27 7.57 -13.39 18.48
N ILE A 28 8.25 -12.24 18.55
CA ILE A 28 8.89 -11.57 17.43
C ILE A 28 10.41 -11.73 17.64
N ALA A 29 10.96 -12.85 17.18
CA ALA A 29 12.39 -13.14 17.11
C ALA A 29 12.61 -14.11 15.93
N PRO A 30 13.68 -13.98 15.13
CA PRO A 30 15.08 -13.97 15.57
C PRO A 30 15.49 -12.56 16.03
N SER A 31 15.76 -12.32 17.32
CA SER A 31 16.97 -12.66 18.07
C SER A 31 18.25 -11.97 17.57
N LYS A 32 18.72 -11.00 18.39
CA LYS A 32 20.14 -10.68 18.75
C LYS A 32 20.99 -10.07 17.60
N GLU A 33 21.75 -8.98 17.71
CA GLU A 33 22.28 -8.16 18.80
C GLU A 33 22.33 -6.68 18.37
N GLN A 34 21.73 -5.77 19.13
CA GLN A 34 22.27 -4.40 19.25
C GLN A 34 23.38 -4.41 20.31
N GLN A 35 24.51 -5.03 19.96
CA GLN A 35 25.83 -4.78 20.54
C GLN A 35 26.87 -4.88 19.42
N GLN A 36 26.86 -3.89 18.51
CA GLN A 36 28.04 -3.44 17.75
C GLN A 36 27.68 -2.12 17.03
N ILE A 37 27.63 -1.03 17.79
CA ILE A 37 27.81 0.33 17.21
C ILE A 37 29.29 0.69 17.32
N ALA A 38 30.10 -0.13 16.65
CA ALA A 38 31.39 0.28 16.11
C ALA A 38 31.39 -0.16 14.64
N GLN A 39 30.33 0.19 13.92
CA GLN A 39 30.44 0.26 12.46
C GLN A 39 31.12 1.61 12.19
N PRO A 40 32.30 1.66 11.56
CA PRO A 40 32.85 2.93 11.12
C PRO A 40 31.79 3.57 10.23
N LEU A 41 31.46 4.84 10.48
CA LEU A 41 30.70 5.64 9.52
C LEU A 41 31.33 5.36 8.16
N ASN A 42 30.55 4.79 7.24
CA ASN A 42 30.96 4.61 5.86
C ASN A 42 30.91 6.01 5.23
N VAL A 43 31.96 6.80 5.51
CA VAL A 43 32.24 8.06 4.84
C VAL A 43 32.31 7.72 3.36
N LEU A 44 31.41 8.29 2.57
CA LEU A 44 31.42 8.21 1.11
C LEU A 44 32.81 8.66 0.65
N ARG A 45 33.66 7.69 0.30
CA ARG A 45 35.01 8.00 -0.14
C ARG A 45 34.87 8.49 -1.57
N ALA A 46 35.60 9.57 -1.90
CA ALA A 46 35.73 10.03 -3.28
C ALA A 46 36.33 8.87 -4.10
N GLY A 47 35.48 8.10 -4.77
CA GLY A 47 35.82 6.82 -5.41
C GLY A 47 34.71 5.77 -5.38
N ASP A 48 33.72 5.89 -4.49
CA ASP A 48 32.52 5.05 -4.53
C ASP A 48 31.65 5.47 -5.72
N VAL A 49 31.66 4.67 -6.80
CA VAL A 49 30.64 4.76 -7.84
C VAL A 49 29.30 4.45 -7.19
N ILE A 50 28.43 5.45 -7.09
CA ILE A 50 27.03 5.24 -6.74
C ILE A 50 26.46 4.37 -7.86
N ASP A 51 26.35 3.07 -7.61
CA ASP A 51 25.69 2.13 -8.50
C ASP A 51 24.19 2.39 -8.45
N VAL A 52 23.75 3.43 -9.17
CA VAL A 52 22.32 3.75 -9.37
C VAL A 52 21.63 2.67 -10.23
N VAL A 53 22.37 1.67 -10.74
CA VAL A 53 21.85 0.64 -11.64
C VAL A 53 21.32 -0.60 -10.88
N SER A 54 21.60 -0.76 -9.59
CA SER A 54 21.16 -1.95 -8.84
C SER A 54 19.85 -1.83 -8.04
N LYS A 55 19.17 -0.66 -8.05
CA LYS A 55 17.73 -0.66 -7.73
C LYS A 55 16.95 -0.96 -9.00
N GLN A 56 17.01 -2.23 -9.40
CA GLN A 56 16.07 -2.96 -10.26
C GLN A 56 15.29 -2.01 -11.17
N SER A 57 15.77 -1.82 -12.40
CA SER A 57 14.99 -1.23 -13.50
C SER A 57 13.52 -1.60 -13.35
N ALA A 58 12.70 -0.70 -12.81
CA ALA A 58 11.28 -0.95 -12.65
C ALA A 58 10.76 -1.05 -14.07
N SER A 59 10.60 -2.29 -14.56
CA SER A 59 10.18 -2.54 -15.92
C SER A 59 8.92 -1.73 -16.16
N PHE A 60 8.83 -1.03 -17.29
CA PHE A 60 7.66 -0.21 -17.63
C PHE A 60 6.34 -0.98 -17.48
N SER A 61 6.35 -2.27 -17.85
CA SER A 61 5.24 -3.20 -17.62
C SER A 61 4.85 -3.34 -16.13
N GLY A 62 5.81 -3.33 -15.21
CA GLY A 62 5.58 -3.36 -13.78
C GLY A 62 4.88 -2.09 -13.28
N LEU A 63 5.36 -0.91 -13.70
CA LEU A 63 4.72 0.38 -13.36
C LEU A 63 3.30 0.47 -13.90
N VAL A 64 3.09 0.02 -15.13
CA VAL A 64 1.76 0.00 -15.77
C VAL A 64 0.83 -0.97 -15.06
N SER A 65 1.32 -2.16 -14.69
CA SER A 65 0.56 -3.15 -13.94
C SER A 65 0.16 -2.60 -12.56
N GLU A 66 1.05 -1.87 -11.89
CA GLU A 66 0.79 -1.22 -10.61
C GLU A 66 -0.31 -0.15 -10.71
N ILE A 67 -0.34 0.61 -11.80
CA ILE A 67 -1.37 1.61 -12.05
C ILE A 67 -2.73 0.96 -12.39
N VAL A 68 -2.73 -0.08 -13.22
CA VAL A 68 -3.95 -0.70 -13.78
C VAL A 68 -4.62 -1.68 -12.82
N ALA A 69 -3.86 -2.51 -12.10
CA ALA A 69 -4.39 -3.52 -11.18
C ALA A 69 -5.42 -2.99 -10.16
N PRO A 70 -5.21 -1.85 -9.47
CA PRO A 70 -6.20 -1.30 -8.56
C PRO A 70 -7.44 -0.75 -9.27
N GLN A 71 -7.33 -0.30 -10.53
CA GLN A 71 -8.47 0.20 -11.29
C GLN A 71 -9.44 -0.94 -11.64
N ILE A 72 -8.91 -2.10 -12.03
CA ILE A 72 -9.73 -3.29 -12.32
C ILE A 72 -10.57 -3.68 -11.11
N LYS A 73 -10.00 -3.63 -9.90
CA LYS A 73 -10.74 -3.91 -8.66
C LYS A 73 -11.91 -2.95 -8.46
N LYS A 74 -11.71 -1.65 -8.68
CA LYS A 74 -12.78 -0.65 -8.56
C LYS A 74 -13.93 -0.89 -9.54
N ILE A 75 -13.61 -1.30 -10.77
CA ILE A 75 -14.62 -1.67 -11.78
C ILE A 75 -15.42 -2.89 -11.31
N GLN A 76 -14.74 -3.95 -10.87
CA GLN A 76 -15.39 -5.17 -10.35
C GLN A 76 -16.27 -4.89 -9.12
N GLU A 77 -15.83 -4.02 -8.23
CA GLU A 77 -16.62 -3.58 -7.07
C GLU A 77 -17.88 -2.83 -7.50
N GLY A 78 -17.76 -1.94 -8.50
CA GLY A 78 -18.89 -1.25 -9.12
C GLY A 78 -19.90 -2.22 -9.73
N GLU A 79 -19.44 -3.23 -10.46
CA GLU A 79 -20.28 -4.28 -11.05
C GLU A 79 -20.97 -5.13 -9.98
N LYS A 80 -20.22 -5.54 -8.95
CA LYS A 80 -20.77 -6.34 -7.84
C LYS A 80 -21.85 -5.58 -7.08
N LYS A 81 -21.68 -4.28 -6.84
CA LYS A 81 -22.70 -3.45 -6.19
C LYS A 81 -23.90 -3.20 -7.12
N SER A 82 -23.65 -2.98 -8.41
CA SER A 82 -24.73 -2.78 -9.40
C SER A 82 -25.61 -4.03 -9.55
N THR A 83 -25.01 -5.22 -9.58
CA THR A 83 -25.75 -6.49 -9.67
C THR A 83 -26.56 -6.78 -8.40
N LYS A 84 -26.02 -6.44 -7.23
CA LYS A 84 -26.74 -6.59 -5.97
C LYS A 84 -27.95 -5.69 -5.86
N VAL A 85 -27.89 -4.44 -6.35
CA VAL A 85 -29.03 -3.51 -6.27
C VAL A 85 -30.25 -3.98 -7.06
N ILE A 86 -30.02 -4.72 -8.15
CA ILE A 86 -31.07 -5.34 -8.95
C ILE A 86 -31.72 -6.49 -8.18
N ASN A 87 -30.93 -7.26 -7.44
CA ASN A 87 -31.36 -8.49 -6.76
C ASN A 87 -31.88 -8.25 -5.33
N SER A 88 -31.45 -7.17 -4.69
CA SER A 88 -31.74 -6.81 -3.31
C SER A 88 -31.73 -5.29 -3.24
N LYS A 89 -32.71 -4.66 -2.61
CA LYS A 89 -32.88 -3.19 -2.54
C LYS A 89 -31.78 -2.49 -1.71
N GLU A 90 -30.51 -2.78 -2.01
CA GLU A 90 -29.32 -2.13 -1.48
C GLU A 90 -29.35 -0.62 -1.79
N ASP A 91 -28.55 0.15 -1.06
CA ASP A 91 -28.56 1.62 -1.13
C ASP A 91 -28.07 2.12 -2.50
N LEU A 92 -28.97 2.75 -3.26
CA LEU A 92 -28.69 3.35 -4.57
C LEU A 92 -27.58 4.41 -4.49
N VAL A 93 -27.42 5.08 -3.34
CA VAL A 93 -26.38 6.09 -3.13
C VAL A 93 -24.99 5.44 -3.16
N GLU A 94 -24.84 4.30 -2.49
CA GLU A 94 -23.57 3.57 -2.44
C GLU A 94 -23.22 2.96 -3.82
N VAL A 95 -24.23 2.55 -4.57
CA VAL A 95 -24.07 2.07 -5.95
C VAL A 95 -23.64 3.19 -6.87
N ALA A 96 -24.27 4.37 -6.80
CA ALA A 96 -23.86 5.52 -7.60
C ALA A 96 -22.42 5.96 -7.29
N ALA A 97 -22.03 5.95 -6.01
CA ALA A 97 -20.64 6.22 -5.61
C ALA A 97 -19.66 5.19 -6.19
N ALA A 98 -20.03 3.90 -6.17
CA ALA A 98 -19.22 2.82 -6.73
C ALA A 98 -19.09 2.93 -8.26
N ILE A 99 -20.18 3.27 -8.97
CA ILE A 99 -20.16 3.49 -10.42
C ILE A 99 -19.28 4.70 -10.77
N ASN A 100 -19.34 5.79 -10.01
CA ASN A 100 -18.47 6.95 -10.23
C ASN A 100 -16.98 6.61 -10.04
N SER A 101 -16.66 5.81 -9.01
CA SER A 101 -15.30 5.31 -8.79
C SER A 101 -14.83 4.40 -9.93
N ALA A 102 -15.70 3.50 -10.41
CA ALA A 102 -15.44 2.63 -11.56
C ALA A 102 -15.26 3.42 -12.87
N GLY A 103 -16.04 4.48 -13.08
CA GLY A 103 -15.89 5.37 -14.23
C GLY A 103 -14.53 6.06 -14.25
N THR A 104 -14.11 6.63 -13.12
CA THR A 104 -12.77 7.24 -12.98
C THR A 104 -11.65 6.21 -13.22
N ALA A 105 -11.84 4.98 -12.75
CA ALA A 105 -10.90 3.89 -12.94
C ALA A 105 -10.76 3.49 -14.43
N LEU A 106 -11.89 3.47 -15.16
CA LEU A 106 -11.91 3.22 -16.60
C LEU A 106 -11.17 4.31 -17.38
N ASP A 107 -11.38 5.59 -17.03
CA ASP A 107 -10.70 6.72 -17.68
C ASP A 107 -9.17 6.60 -17.56
N ILE A 108 -8.67 6.17 -16.40
CA ILE A 108 -7.24 5.91 -16.19
C ILE A 108 -6.75 4.78 -17.10
N ILE A 109 -7.48 3.67 -17.20
CA ILE A 109 -7.11 2.54 -18.06
C ILE A 109 -7.08 2.95 -19.53
N VAL A 110 -8.09 3.69 -20.00
CA VAL A 110 -8.15 4.21 -21.37
C VAL A 110 -6.99 5.15 -21.64
N THR A 111 -6.67 6.04 -20.70
CA THR A 111 -5.51 6.94 -20.81
C THR A 111 -4.20 6.16 -20.98
N VAL A 112 -4.04 5.05 -20.22
CA VAL A 112 -2.87 4.18 -20.38
C VAL A 112 -2.87 3.53 -21.76
N ARG A 113 -3.98 2.95 -22.21
CA ARG A 113 -4.12 2.36 -23.56
C ARG A 113 -3.70 3.36 -24.64
N ASP A 114 -4.18 4.59 -24.54
CA ASP A 114 -3.93 5.63 -25.54
C ASP A 114 -2.46 6.07 -25.54
N LYS A 115 -1.82 6.17 -24.37
CA LYS A 115 -0.38 6.43 -24.27
C LYS A 115 0.47 5.34 -24.94
N PHE A 116 0.09 4.08 -24.78
CA PHE A 116 0.79 2.96 -25.44
C PHE A 116 0.63 3.01 -26.96
N ILE A 117 -0.61 3.22 -27.44
CA ILE A 117 -0.87 3.33 -28.88
C ILE A 117 -0.03 4.47 -29.48
N ASN A 118 0.03 5.62 -28.82
CA ASN A 118 0.81 6.76 -29.27
C ASN A 118 2.31 6.45 -29.33
N ALA A 119 2.87 5.80 -28.29
CA ALA A 119 4.27 5.40 -28.28
C ALA A 119 4.61 4.43 -29.42
N TYR A 120 3.73 3.47 -29.73
CA TYR A 120 3.92 2.60 -30.89
C TYR A 120 3.87 3.36 -32.22
N GLN A 121 2.93 4.29 -32.37
CA GLN A 121 2.83 5.11 -33.57
C GLN A 121 4.05 6.01 -33.78
N GLU A 122 4.67 6.51 -32.70
CA GLU A 122 5.87 7.32 -32.75
C GLU A 122 7.07 6.49 -33.25
N ILE A 123 7.25 5.28 -32.74
CA ILE A 123 8.31 4.36 -33.19
C ILE A 123 8.16 4.06 -34.69
N LEU A 124 6.93 3.79 -35.15
CA LEU A 124 6.67 3.50 -36.57
C LEU A 124 6.94 4.67 -37.52
N LYS A 125 6.88 5.91 -37.03
CA LYS A 125 7.12 7.12 -37.83
C LYS A 125 8.60 7.46 -37.97
N MET A 126 9.49 6.76 -37.25
CA MET A 126 10.92 6.98 -37.37
C MET A 126 11.41 6.36 -38.69
N PRO A 127 12.03 7.14 -39.60
CA PRO A 127 12.63 6.57 -40.79
C PRO A 127 13.82 5.68 -40.40
N LEU A 128 13.89 4.49 -41.03
CA LEU A 128 15.01 3.56 -40.91
C LEU A 128 16.30 4.14 -41.50
#